data_AF-A0A418W2W7-F1
#
_entry.id   AF-A0A418W2W7-F1
#
_cell.length_a   1.000
_cell.length_b   1.000
_cell.length_c   1.000
_cell.angle_alpha   90.00
_cell.angle_beta   90.00
_cell.angle_gamma   90.00
#
_symmetry.space_group_name_H-M   'P 1'
#
loop_
_entity.id
_entity.type
_entity.pdbx_description
1 polymer ?
#
loop_
_entity_poly.entity_id
_entity_poly.type
_entity_poly.pdbx_seq_one_letter_code
_entity_poly.pdbx_strand_id
1 'polypeptide(L)'
;MAIEFLRMKLRHASGALTLLSGGATLHPDGMIDVHGDAVDHADRIVSILESITFHKASDPLPHARVLADDCAGCPLLARVGASCACLQVDRFRVGDAESLTPMQLRPGRPPAELRGAERDRPPSLWPDFARFRMARARGAAATLLRESACAA
;
A
#
# COMPACT_ATOMS: atom_id res chain seq x y z
N MET A 1 -2.26 6.61 -14.19
CA MET A 1 -3.03 5.40 -14.56
C MET A 1 -3.48 4.74 -13.27
N ALA A 2 -4.37 3.75 -13.32
CA ALA A 2 -4.69 2.99 -12.11
C ALA A 2 -3.51 2.08 -11.72
N ILE A 3 -3.32 1.87 -10.42
CA ILE A 3 -2.35 0.91 -9.87
C ILE A 3 -3.14 -0.24 -9.29
N GLU A 4 -2.91 -1.44 -9.79
CA GLU A 4 -3.59 -2.64 -9.31
C GLU A 4 -2.66 -3.46 -8.44
N PHE A 5 -3.11 -3.84 -7.26
CA PHE A 5 -2.43 -4.73 -6.34
C PHE A 5 -2.98 -6.13 -6.47
N LEU A 6 -2.08 -7.08 -6.68
CA LEU A 6 -2.37 -8.47 -6.93
C LEU A 6 -1.67 -9.32 -5.88
N ARG A 7 -2.32 -10.40 -5.45
CA ARG A 7 -1.76 -11.38 -4.48
C ARG A 7 -1.29 -10.68 -3.21
N MET A 8 -2.25 -10.13 -2.48
CA MET A 8 -1.98 -9.39 -1.26
C MET A 8 -1.85 -10.31 -0.06
N LYS A 9 -1.05 -9.89 0.93
CA LYS A 9 -1.00 -10.53 2.25
C LYS A 9 -1.15 -9.48 3.32
N LEU A 10 -2.15 -9.63 4.18
CA LEU A 10 -2.43 -8.72 5.27
C LEU A 10 -1.86 -9.31 6.55
N ARG A 11 -0.89 -8.62 7.17
CA ARG A 11 -0.43 -8.94 8.52
C ARG A 11 -1.19 -8.11 9.54
N HIS A 12 -1.76 -8.78 10.53
CA HIS A 12 -2.50 -8.17 11.63
C HIS A 12 -1.57 -7.72 12.75
N ALA A 13 -2.08 -6.84 13.63
CA ALA A 13 -1.36 -6.39 14.82
C ALA A 13 -0.94 -7.55 15.73
N SER A 14 -1.74 -8.62 15.77
CA SER A 14 -1.49 -9.86 16.50
C SER A 14 -0.35 -10.72 15.92
N GLY A 15 0.17 -10.37 14.75
CA GLY A 15 1.13 -11.16 13.99
C GLY A 15 0.50 -12.17 13.02
N ALA A 16 -0.81 -12.42 13.13
CA ALA A 16 -1.52 -13.30 12.20
C ALA A 16 -1.41 -12.81 10.75
N LEU A 17 -1.27 -13.75 9.82
CA LEU A 17 -1.18 -13.48 8.39
C LEU A 17 -2.44 -13.96 7.69
N THR A 18 -3.07 -13.08 6.91
CA THR A 18 -4.17 -13.41 6.01
C THR A 18 -3.66 -13.34 4.58
N LEU A 19 -3.73 -14.45 3.86
CA LEU A 19 -3.49 -14.48 2.42
C LEU A 19 -4.77 -14.04 1.71
N LEU A 20 -4.65 -13.09 0.79
CA LEU A 20 -5.76 -12.55 0.02
C LEU A 20 -5.58 -12.93 -1.44
N SER A 21 -6.56 -13.64 -1.97
CA SER A 21 -6.66 -14.01 -3.38
C SER A 21 -7.11 -12.82 -4.25
N GLY A 22 -7.80 -11.88 -3.62
CA GLY A 22 -8.25 -10.59 -4.16
C GLY A 22 -7.17 -9.52 -4.18
N GLY A 23 -7.60 -8.30 -4.48
CA GLY A 23 -6.70 -7.18 -4.79
C GLY A 23 -7.30 -5.83 -4.41
N ALA A 24 -6.54 -4.79 -4.73
CA ALA A 24 -6.99 -3.40 -4.58
C ALA A 24 -6.51 -2.57 -5.77
N THR A 25 -7.39 -1.72 -6.30
CA THR A 25 -7.10 -0.81 -7.40
C THR A 25 -7.11 0.62 -6.90
N LEU A 26 -6.01 1.33 -7.11
CA LEU A 26 -5.83 2.72 -6.76
C LEU A 26 -6.03 3.55 -8.02
N HIS A 27 -7.08 4.35 -8.04
CA HIS A 27 -7.46 5.14 -9.20
C HIS A 27 -6.79 6.52 -9.19
N PRO A 28 -6.49 7.10 -10.37
CA PRO A 28 -5.83 8.40 -10.44
C PRO A 28 -6.67 9.55 -9.85
N ASP A 29 -7.97 9.36 -9.65
CA ASP A 29 -8.90 10.30 -9.00
C ASP A 29 -8.93 10.17 -7.46
N GLY A 30 -8.16 9.24 -6.88
CA GLY A 30 -8.09 9.01 -5.44
C GLY A 30 -9.11 7.99 -4.93
N MET A 31 -9.85 7.30 -5.81
CA MET A 31 -10.68 6.17 -5.40
C MET A 31 -9.83 4.91 -5.14
N ILE A 32 -10.32 4.07 -4.23
CA ILE A 32 -9.75 2.75 -3.94
C ILE A 32 -10.87 1.74 -4.11
N ASP A 33 -10.70 0.80 -5.04
CA ASP A 33 -11.60 -0.34 -5.18
C ASP A 33 -10.93 -1.57 -4.60
N VAL A 34 -11.60 -2.26 -3.69
CA VAL A 34 -11.14 -3.53 -3.12
C VAL A 34 -12.01 -4.64 -3.69
N HIS A 35 -11.42 -5.76 -4.10
CA HIS A 35 -12.13 -6.82 -4.82
C HIS A 35 -11.71 -8.22 -4.38
N GLY A 36 -12.61 -9.20 -4.58
CA GLY A 36 -12.41 -10.59 -4.15
C GLY A 36 -12.55 -10.76 -2.63
N ASP A 37 -11.81 -11.71 -2.06
CA ASP A 37 -11.76 -11.97 -0.61
C ASP A 37 -11.12 -10.81 0.19
N ALA A 38 -10.46 -9.86 -0.49
CA ALA A 38 -9.95 -8.65 0.13
C ALA A 38 -11.05 -7.71 0.64
N VAL A 39 -12.29 -7.84 0.13
CA VAL A 39 -13.45 -7.02 0.54
C VAL A 39 -13.76 -7.19 2.02
N ASP A 40 -13.60 -8.41 2.56
CA ASP A 40 -13.80 -8.71 3.98
C ASP A 40 -12.78 -7.99 4.89
N HIS A 41 -11.74 -7.40 4.29
CA HIS A 41 -10.69 -6.64 4.94
C HIS A 41 -10.55 -5.22 4.39
N ALA A 42 -11.55 -4.72 3.66
CA ALA A 42 -11.49 -3.45 2.93
C ALA A 42 -11.12 -2.28 3.83
N ASP A 43 -11.80 -2.09 4.97
CA ASP A 43 -11.52 -0.99 5.91
C ASP A 43 -10.06 -0.99 6.38
N ARG A 44 -9.51 -2.18 6.60
CA ARG A 44 -8.13 -2.32 7.06
C ARG A 44 -7.13 -2.03 5.95
N ILE A 45 -7.38 -2.53 4.75
CA ILE A 45 -6.57 -2.27 3.57
C ILE A 45 -6.58 -0.77 3.27
N VAL A 46 -7.76 -0.15 3.21
CA VAL A 46 -7.92 1.29 2.98
C VAL A 46 -7.18 2.09 4.05
N SER A 47 -7.35 1.77 5.34
CA SER A 47 -6.64 2.44 6.43
C SER A 47 -5.12 2.35 6.30
N ILE A 48 -4.59 1.19 5.90
CA ILE A 48 -3.16 1.05 5.60
C ILE A 48 -2.79 1.94 4.41
N LEU A 49 -3.55 1.90 3.32
CA LEU A 49 -3.27 2.69 2.12
C LEU A 49 -3.26 4.20 2.37
N GLU A 50 -4.22 4.68 3.17
CA GLU A 50 -4.34 6.10 3.51
C GLU A 50 -3.22 6.59 4.44
N SER A 51 -2.70 5.70 5.28
CA SER A 51 -1.64 6.06 6.23
C SER A 51 -0.22 6.01 5.63
N ILE A 52 -0.04 5.53 4.40
CA ILE A 52 1.28 5.39 3.76
C ILE A 52 1.87 6.72 3.29
N THR A 53 3.19 6.82 3.37
CA THR A 53 3.96 7.97 2.87
C THR A 53 4.38 7.77 1.42
N PHE A 54 3.57 8.18 0.44
CA PHE A 54 3.90 7.99 -0.99
C PHE A 54 4.93 8.95 -1.60
N HIS A 55 5.42 9.94 -0.85
CA HIS A 55 6.28 11.01 -1.38
C HIS A 55 7.78 10.73 -1.29
N LYS A 56 8.18 9.55 -0.83
CA LYS A 56 9.58 9.15 -0.70
C LYS A 56 9.75 7.70 -1.14
N ALA A 57 10.80 7.39 -1.88
CA ALA A 57 11.20 6.00 -2.10
C ALA A 57 11.88 5.48 -0.82
N SER A 58 11.53 4.28 -0.37
CA SER A 58 12.29 3.64 0.70
C SER A 58 13.53 2.95 0.15
N ASP A 59 14.47 2.62 1.04
CA ASP A 59 15.52 1.66 0.73
C ASP A 59 14.90 0.29 0.43
N PRO A 60 15.42 -0.45 -0.56
CA PRO A 60 14.92 -1.77 -0.91
C PRO A 60 15.14 -2.77 0.22
N LEU A 61 14.24 -3.73 0.33
CA LEU A 61 14.26 -4.74 1.40
C LEU A 61 14.97 -6.02 0.96
N PRO A 62 15.75 -6.66 1.84
CA PRO A 62 16.30 -7.99 1.58
C PRO A 62 15.18 -9.04 1.44
N HIS A 63 15.31 -9.98 0.49
CA HIS A 63 14.36 -11.09 0.27
C HIS A 63 14.00 -11.84 1.56
N ALA A 64 15.01 -12.14 2.38
CA ALA A 64 14.84 -12.87 3.63
C ALA A 64 13.95 -12.16 4.67
N ARG A 65 13.74 -10.83 4.55
CA ARG A 65 12.91 -10.07 5.49
C ARG A 65 11.43 -10.13 5.12
N VAL A 66 11.08 -10.07 3.84
CA VAL A 66 9.68 -10.04 3.40
C VAL A 66 8.97 -11.38 3.65
N LEU A 67 9.71 -12.49 3.60
CA LEU A 67 9.18 -13.84 3.88
C LEU A 67 9.21 -14.21 5.37
N ALA A 68 9.69 -13.33 6.24
CA ALA A 68 9.73 -13.62 7.67
C ALA A 68 8.33 -13.54 8.28
N ASP A 69 7.95 -14.56 9.05
CA ASP A 69 6.65 -14.67 9.70
C ASP A 69 6.54 -13.90 11.03
N ASP A 70 7.50 -13.03 11.30
CA ASP A 70 7.53 -12.19 12.50
C ASP A 70 7.27 -10.71 12.18
N CYS A 71 7.05 -9.91 13.21
CA CYS A 71 6.99 -8.46 13.08
C CYS A 71 8.27 -7.85 12.47
N ALA A 72 9.38 -8.60 12.42
CA ALA A 72 10.63 -8.17 11.79
C ALA A 72 10.60 -8.26 10.26
N GLY A 73 9.59 -8.96 9.69
CA GLY A 73 9.23 -8.92 8.28
C GLY A 73 8.39 -7.72 7.84
N CYS A 74 7.88 -6.90 8.78
CA CYS A 74 7.45 -5.52 8.51
C CYS A 74 8.65 -4.58 8.81
N PRO A 75 9.56 -4.32 7.87
CA PRO A 75 10.93 -3.95 8.21
C PRO A 75 11.09 -2.44 8.37
N LEU A 76 11.15 -1.93 9.59
CA LEU A 76 12.18 -0.94 9.94
C LEU A 76 12.31 -0.85 11.47
N LEU A 77 13.53 -1.10 11.93
CA LEU A 77 14.08 -0.68 13.21
C LEU A 77 13.63 0.74 13.57
N ALA A 78 12.58 0.81 14.39
CA ALA A 78 12.28 1.85 15.38
C ALA A 78 10.87 1.54 15.87
N ARG A 79 10.78 0.76 16.96
CA ARG A 79 9.56 0.67 17.76
C ARG A 79 9.22 2.07 18.24
N VAL A 80 8.25 2.71 17.58
CA VAL A 80 7.42 3.75 18.18
C VAL A 80 5.98 3.51 17.67
N GLY A 81 5.24 2.67 18.38
CA GLY A 81 3.82 2.32 18.10
C GLY A 81 3.52 0.81 18.07
N ALA A 82 2.39 0.41 18.66
CA ALA A 82 2.07 -0.96 19.11
C ALA A 82 1.23 -1.83 18.15
N SER A 83 1.44 -1.79 16.82
CA SER A 83 0.79 -2.77 15.95
C SER A 83 1.60 -3.14 14.70
N CYS A 84 1.87 -4.43 14.53
CA CYS A 84 2.61 -4.97 13.38
C CYS A 84 1.76 -5.07 12.10
N ALA A 85 0.93 -4.06 11.83
CA ALA A 85 0.03 -4.10 10.68
C ALA A 85 0.75 -3.66 9.41
N CYS A 86 0.83 -4.56 8.43
CA CYS A 86 1.43 -4.26 7.14
C CYS A 86 0.74 -5.04 6.01
N LEU A 87 0.74 -4.46 4.81
CA LEU A 87 0.16 -5.07 3.61
C LEU A 87 1.30 -5.37 2.63
N GLN A 88 1.51 -6.65 2.34
CA GLN A 88 2.43 -7.08 1.30
C GLN A 88 1.65 -7.25 0.01
N VAL A 89 2.23 -6.76 -1.08
CA VAL A 89 1.69 -6.86 -2.44
C VAL A 89 2.72 -7.64 -3.23
N ASP A 90 2.47 -8.92 -3.53
CA ASP A 90 3.45 -9.74 -4.23
C ASP A 90 3.65 -9.28 -5.68
N ARG A 91 2.60 -8.73 -6.29
CA ARG A 91 2.64 -8.18 -7.65
C ARG A 91 1.74 -6.97 -7.76
N PHE A 92 2.12 -6.04 -8.63
CA PHE A 92 1.26 -4.92 -8.97
C PHE A 92 1.33 -4.63 -10.47
N ARG A 93 0.30 -3.99 -11.00
CA ARG A 93 0.18 -3.64 -12.41
C ARG A 93 -0.13 -2.16 -12.59
N VAL A 94 0.50 -1.52 -13.58
CA VAL A 94 0.19 -0.15 -14.01
C VAL A 94 0.11 -0.12 -15.53
N GLY A 95 -1.11 0.01 -16.05
CA GLY A 95 -1.35 -0.20 -17.49
C GLY A 95 -1.01 -1.63 -17.89
N ASP A 96 -0.12 -1.78 -18.88
CA ASP A 96 0.34 -3.08 -19.37
C ASP A 96 1.61 -3.59 -18.67
N ALA A 97 2.17 -2.83 -17.73
CA ALA A 97 3.38 -3.21 -17.00
C ALA A 97 3.03 -3.90 -15.68
N GLU A 98 3.50 -5.14 -15.47
CA GLU A 98 3.38 -5.91 -14.23
C GLU A 98 4.74 -6.00 -13.53
N SER A 99 4.76 -5.84 -12.20
CA SER A 99 5.94 -6.07 -11.39
C SER A 99 6.08 -7.51 -10.96
N LEU A 100 7.30 -8.01 -11.07
CA LEU A 100 7.73 -9.31 -10.56
C LEU A 100 8.29 -9.21 -9.13
N THR A 101 8.54 -7.99 -8.64
CA THR A 101 9.10 -7.74 -7.31
C THR A 101 8.00 -7.34 -6.31
N PRO A 102 7.88 -8.06 -5.18
CA PRO A 102 6.97 -7.70 -4.12
C PRO A 102 7.21 -6.29 -3.56
N MET A 103 6.13 -5.63 -3.18
CA MET A 103 6.12 -4.34 -2.53
C MET A 103 5.48 -4.46 -1.14
N GLN A 104 6.11 -3.83 -0.15
CA GLN A 104 5.60 -3.78 1.21
C GLN A 104 5.06 -2.39 1.54
N LEU A 105 3.81 -2.37 2.01
CA LEU A 105 3.05 -1.19 2.39
C LEU A 105 2.86 -1.16 3.91
N ARG A 106 3.13 -0.01 4.53
CA ARG A 106 3.13 0.16 5.99
C ARG A 106 2.61 1.54 6.40
N PRO A 107 1.83 1.62 7.49
CA PRO A 107 1.42 2.91 8.04
C PRO A 107 2.61 3.84 8.32
N GLY A 108 2.51 5.08 7.88
CA GLY A 108 3.46 6.17 8.08
C GLY A 108 4.79 6.04 7.32
N ARG A 109 5.02 4.94 6.58
CA ARG A 109 6.31 4.67 5.92
C ARG A 109 6.18 4.68 4.40
N PRO A 110 7.26 5.00 3.67
CA PRO A 110 7.27 4.87 2.24
C PRO A 110 7.16 3.42 1.76
N PRO A 111 6.49 3.16 0.62
CA PRO A 111 6.48 1.85 -0.02
C PRO A 111 7.89 1.34 -0.27
N ALA A 112 8.10 0.04 -0.02
CA ALA A 112 9.39 -0.60 -0.11
C ALA A 112 9.34 -1.78 -1.07
N GLU A 113 10.22 -1.79 -2.06
CA GLU A 113 10.33 -2.88 -3.03
C GLU A 113 11.40 -3.88 -2.62
N LEU A 114 11.16 -5.13 -2.99
CA LEU A 114 12.07 -6.22 -2.74
C LEU A 114 13.29 -6.15 -3.68
N ARG A 115 14.50 -6.40 -3.16
CA ARG A 115 15.71 -6.42 -3.99
C ARG A 115 15.81 -7.74 -4.79
N GLY A 116 15.17 -7.79 -5.95
CA GLY A 116 15.32 -8.86 -6.93
C GLY A 116 16.55 -8.72 -7.83
N ALA A 117 16.89 -9.78 -8.57
CA ALA A 117 17.98 -9.81 -9.56
C ALA A 117 17.58 -9.24 -10.95
N GLU A 118 16.37 -8.69 -11.10
CA GLU A 118 15.79 -8.35 -12.40
C GLU A 118 16.01 -6.90 -12.85
N ARG A 119 16.25 -6.78 -14.17
CA ARG A 119 16.48 -5.52 -14.91
C ARG A 119 15.18 -4.81 -15.33
N ASP A 120 14.04 -5.46 -15.23
CA ASP A 120 12.73 -4.94 -15.65
C ASP A 120 11.95 -4.38 -14.46
N ARG A 121 12.44 -3.27 -13.91
CA ARG A 121 11.61 -2.43 -13.04
C ARG A 121 10.67 -1.64 -13.97
N PRO A 122 9.34 -1.64 -13.76
CA PRO A 122 8.48 -0.73 -14.49
C PRO A 122 8.99 0.72 -14.30
N PRO A 123 8.75 1.62 -15.28
CA PRO A 123 9.06 3.04 -15.11
C PRO A 123 8.52 3.52 -13.75
N SER A 124 9.30 4.35 -13.04
CA SER A 124 9.09 4.60 -11.61
C SER A 124 7.60 4.78 -11.29
N LEU A 125 7.06 4.00 -10.37
CA LEU A 125 5.63 4.01 -10.01
C LEU A 125 5.25 5.22 -9.17
N TRP A 126 6.27 5.94 -8.70
CA TRP A 126 6.15 7.09 -7.82
C TRP A 126 5.27 8.22 -8.37
N PRO A 127 5.28 8.57 -9.67
CA PRO A 127 4.36 9.54 -10.24
C PRO A 127 2.90 9.10 -10.16
N ASP A 128 2.61 7.81 -10.35
CA ASP A 128 1.23 7.28 -10.23
C ASP A 128 0.77 7.31 -8.76
N PHE A 129 1.62 6.87 -7.84
CA PHE A 129 1.34 7.00 -6.40
C PHE A 129 1.16 8.44 -5.95
N ALA A 130 1.99 9.36 -6.45
CA ALA A 130 1.87 10.78 -6.16
C ALA A 130 0.56 11.36 -6.69
N ARG A 131 0.15 11.00 -7.92
CA ARG A 131 -1.13 11.42 -8.52
C ARG A 131 -2.32 10.96 -7.70
N PHE A 132 -2.39 9.67 -7.39
CA PHE A 132 -3.42 9.09 -6.52
C PHE A 132 -3.51 9.87 -5.20
N ARG A 133 -2.36 10.11 -4.53
CA ARG A 133 -2.34 10.78 -3.23
C ARG A 133 -2.79 12.24 -3.31
N MET A 134 -2.38 12.97 -4.36
CA MET A 134 -2.84 14.34 -4.58
C MET A 134 -4.35 14.41 -4.79
N ALA A 135 -4.91 13.46 -5.53
CA ALA A 135 -6.35 13.39 -5.75
C ALA A 135 -7.11 13.05 -4.45
N ARG A 136 -6.63 12.05 -3.68
CA ARG A 136 -7.19 11.70 -2.36
C ARG A 136 -7.18 12.88 -1.38
N ALA A 137 -6.07 13.60 -1.29
CA ALA A 137 -5.94 14.77 -0.41
C ALA A 137 -6.89 15.90 -0.81
N ARG A 138 -7.09 16.14 -2.13
CA ARG A 138 -8.06 17.12 -2.62
C ARG A 138 -9.50 16.71 -2.32
N GLY A 139 -9.84 15.43 -2.49
CA GLY A 139 -11.15 14.88 -2.12
C GLY A 139 -11.44 15.06 -0.63
N ALA A 140 -10.50 14.70 0.24
CA ALA A 140 -10.64 14.88 1.69
C ALA A 140 -10.82 16.35 2.10
N ALA A 141 -10.04 17.27 1.51
CA ALA A 141 -10.18 18.71 1.76
C ALA A 141 -11.54 19.26 1.31
N ALA A 142 -12.07 18.80 0.18
CA ALA A 142 -13.39 19.19 -0.31
C ALA A 142 -14.52 18.70 0.61
N THR A 143 -14.40 17.51 1.19
CA THR A 143 -15.37 16.97 2.16
C THR A 143 -15.38 17.79 3.46
N LEU A 144 -14.20 18.09 4.03
CA LEU A 144 -14.10 18.88 5.27
C LEU A 144 -14.65 20.30 5.11
N LEU A 145 -14.43 20.94 3.95
CA LEU A 145 -14.99 22.25 3.65
C LEU A 145 -16.53 22.21 3.53
N ARG A 146 -17.10 21.14 2.94
CA ARG A 146 -18.56 20.94 2.88
C ARG A 146 -19.16 20.71 4.27
N GLU A 147 -18.52 19.89 5.10
CA GLU A 147 -18.99 19.61 6.46
C GLU A 147 -18.94 20.88 7.34
N SER A 148 -17.87 21.67 7.21
CA SER A 148 -17.73 22.96 7.91
C SER A 148 -18.77 23.99 7.44
N ALA A 149 -19.17 23.96 6.16
CA ALA A 149 -20.17 24.86 5.60
C ALA A 149 -21.62 24.46 5.95
N CYS A 150 -21.90 23.18 6.24
CA CYS A 150 -23.21 22.72 6.73
C CYS A 150 -23.37 22.86 8.26
N ALA A 151 -22.27 23.03 9.00
CA ALA A 151 -22.28 23.17 10.46
C ALA A 151 -22.36 24.64 10.95
N ALA A 152 -22.41 25.60 10.02
CA ALA A 152 -22.52 27.04 10.27
C ALA A 152 -23.90 27.56 9.84
#